data_AF-A0A6B3F041-F1
#
_entry.id   AF-A0A6B3F041-F1
#
_cell.length_a   1.000
_cell.length_b   1.000
_cell.length_c   1.000
_cell.angle_alpha   90.00
_cell.angle_beta   90.00
_cell.angle_gamma   90.00
#
_symmetry.space_group_name_H-M   'P 1'
#
loop_
_entity.id
_entity.type
_entity.pdbx_description
1 polymer ?
#
loop_
_entity_poly.entity_id
_entity_poly.type
_entity_poly.pdbx_seq_one_letter_code
_entity_poly.pdbx_strand_id
1 'polypeptide(L)' 'EVLPYNPFDPAFHSDPYATYRALRATHGSVVRTGAGVAVLGYKDVMGVLRNPKLGRGEGAGYQDTLIPTPE' A
#
# COMPACT_ATOMS: atom_id res chain seq x y z
N GLU A 1 -7.53 9.87 -7.21
CA GLU A 1 -7.56 8.42 -6.93
C GLU A 1 -6.60 8.11 -5.80
N VAL A 2 -7.03 7.32 -4.80
CA VAL A 2 -6.23 7.07 -3.58
C VAL A 2 -5.18 5.99 -3.80
N LEU A 3 -5.50 4.98 -4.60
CA LEU A 3 -4.59 3.89 -4.97
C LEU A 3 -4.51 3.80 -6.50
N PRO A 4 -3.41 3.28 -7.07
CA PRO A 4 -3.28 3.05 -8.51
C PRO A 4 -3.99 1.76 -8.97
N TYR A 5 -4.88 1.22 -8.13
CA TYR A 5 -5.69 0.03 -8.37
C TYR A 5 -6.95 0.11 -7.51
N ASN A 6 -8.01 -0.59 -7.91
CA ASN A 6 -9.22 -0.71 -7.10
C ASN A 6 -9.11 -1.91 -6.15
N PRO A 7 -8.96 -1.70 -4.83
CA PRO A 7 -8.87 -2.81 -3.87
C PRO A 7 -10.20 -3.56 -3.73
N PHE A 8 -11.33 -3.00 -4.16
CA PHE A 8 -12.66 -3.62 -4.10
C PHE A 8 -13.05 -4.35 -5.39
N ASP A 9 -12.17 -4.38 -6.39
CA ASP A 9 -12.40 -5.11 -7.63
C ASP A 9 -12.43 -6.64 -7.34
N PRO A 10 -13.48 -7.37 -7.71
CA PRO A 10 -13.53 -8.83 -7.55
C PRO A 10 -12.34 -9.56 -8.19
N ALA A 11 -11.82 -9.06 -9.31
CA ALA A 11 -10.63 -9.63 -9.94
C ALA A 11 -9.39 -9.42 -9.05
N PHE A 12 -9.25 -8.24 -8.43
CA PHE A 12 -8.20 -7.97 -7.45
C PHE A 12 -8.32 -8.86 -6.20
N HIS A 13 -9.53 -9.10 -5.72
CA HIS A 13 -9.74 -10.04 -4.61
C HIS A 13 -9.33 -11.49 -4.97
N SER A 14 -9.51 -11.90 -6.23
CA SER A 14 -9.16 -13.25 -6.69
C SER A 14 -7.67 -13.49 -6.92
N ASP A 15 -6.96 -12.52 -7.52
CA ASP A 15 -5.50 -12.52 -7.69
C ASP A 15 -4.95 -11.09 -7.59
N PRO A 16 -4.65 -10.60 -6.38
CA PRO A 16 -4.08 -9.26 -6.21
C PRO A 16 -2.66 -9.17 -6.79
N TYR A 17 -1.98 -10.31 -6.93
CA TYR A 17 -0.61 -10.35 -7.42
C TYR A 17 -0.51 -10.06 -8.91
N ALA A 18 -1.54 -10.36 -9.71
CA ALA A 18 -1.59 -9.93 -11.11
C ALA A 18 -1.50 -8.40 -11.22
N THR A 19 -2.31 -7.69 -10.42
CA THR A 19 -2.31 -6.23 -10.35
C THR A 19 -0.96 -5.69 -9.87
N TYR A 20 -0.41 -6.27 -8.79
CA TYR A 20 0.91 -5.84 -8.30
C TYR A 20 2.05 -6.10 -9.30
N ARG A 21 2.00 -7.20 -10.07
CA ARG A 21 2.95 -7.49 -11.15
C ARG A 21 2.86 -6.44 -12.25
N ALA A 22 1.64 -6.12 -12.70
CA ALA A 22 1.41 -5.10 -13.72
C ALA A 22 1.89 -3.72 -13.26
N LEU A 23 1.52 -3.29 -12.05
CA LEU A 23 1.97 -2.02 -11.47
C LEU A 23 3.49 -1.92 -11.42
N ARG A 24 4.17 -2.99 -11.00
CA ARG A 24 5.63 -3.02 -10.93
C ARG A 24 6.28 -2.94 -12.31
N ALA A 25 5.71 -3.61 -13.30
CA ALA A 25 6.23 -3.58 -14.67
C ALA A 25 6.09 -2.18 -15.29
N THR A 26 4.99 -1.48 -15.01
CA THR A 26 4.70 -0.17 -15.60
C THR A 26 5.38 0.99 -14.87
N HIS A 27 5.45 0.95 -13.53
CA HIS A 27 5.84 2.10 -12.71
C HIS A 27 7.10 1.88 -11.87
N GLY A 28 7.67 0.67 -11.86
CA GLY A 28 8.80 0.31 -11.01
C GLY A 28 8.39 -0.01 -9.57
N SER A 29 9.31 0.17 -8.63
CA SER A 29 9.11 -0.27 -7.23
C SER A 29 8.42 0.75 -6.32
N VAL A 30 8.24 1.99 -6.76
CA VAL A 30 7.59 3.04 -5.96
C VAL A 30 6.56 3.77 -6.81
N VAL A 31 5.28 3.62 -6.47
CA VAL A 31 4.17 4.31 -7.14
C VAL A 31 3.61 5.37 -6.21
N ARG A 32 3.82 6.64 -6.56
CA ARG A 32 3.24 7.77 -5.83
C ARG A 32 1.80 7.99 -6.27
N THR A 33 0.92 8.27 -5.32
CA THR A 33 -0.49 8.60 -5.60
C THR A 33 -0.74 10.08 -5.35
N GLY A 34 -1.82 10.61 -5.94
CA GLY A 34 -2.27 11.98 -5.66
C GLY A 34 -2.83 12.18 -4.25
N ALA A 35 -3.04 11.11 -3.48
CA ALA A 35 -3.64 11.15 -2.14
C ALA A 35 -2.61 11.21 -0.99
N GLY A 36 -1.34 11.45 -1.31
CA GLY A 36 -0.28 11.52 -0.29
C GLY A 36 0.14 10.14 0.27
N VAL A 37 -0.31 9.05 -0.34
CA VAL A 37 0.14 7.68 -0.06
C VAL A 37 0.97 7.12 -1.21
N ALA A 38 1.75 6.07 -0.96
CA ALA A 38 2.54 5.39 -1.98
C ALA A 38 2.42 3.87 -1.88
N VAL A 39 2.46 3.19 -3.03
CA VAL A 39 2.55 1.73 -3.12
C VAL A 39 4.01 1.35 -3.36
N LEU A 40 4.53 0.45 -2.53
CA LEU A 40 5.96 0.13 -2.47
C LEU A 40 6.22 -1.35 -2.83
N GLY A 41 7.34 -1.59 -3.52
CA GLY A 41 7.90 -2.90 -3.76
C GLY A 41 8.64 -3.43 -2.54
N TYR A 42 8.96 -4.73 -2.54
CA TYR A 42 9.47 -5.43 -1.37
C TYR A 42 10.67 -4.74 -0.70
N LYS A 43 11.71 -4.38 -1.46
CA LYS A 43 12.91 -3.74 -0.89
C LYS A 43 12.59 -2.41 -0.21
N ASP A 44 11.71 -1.62 -0.81
CA ASP A 44 11.29 -0.32 -0.32
C ASP A 44 10.40 -0.46 0.94
N VAL A 45 9.47 -1.42 0.94
CA VAL A 45 8.66 -1.78 2.13
C VAL A 45 9.58 -2.16 3.29
N MET A 46 10.55 -3.05 3.05
CA MET A 46 11.46 -3.48 4.10
C MET A 46 12.35 -2.34 4.63
N GLY A 47 12.74 -1.41 3.76
CA GLY A 47 13.47 -0.20 4.17
C GLY A 47 12.62 0.72 5.03
N VAL A 48 11.37 0.96 4.64
CA VAL A 48 10.43 1.82 5.37
C VAL A 48 10.07 1.23 6.73
N LEU A 49 9.66 -0.04 6.79
CA LEU A 49 9.22 -0.67 8.04
C LEU A 49 10.32 -0.81 9.10
N ARG A 50 11.60 -0.73 8.70
CA ARG A 50 12.75 -0.80 9.61
C ARG A 50 13.38 0.55 9.90
N ASN A 51 12.93 1.62 9.26
CA ASN A 51 13.52 2.94 9.43
C ASN A 51 13.03 3.56 10.74
N PRO A 52 13.89 3.78 11.75
CA PRO A 52 13.47 4.33 13.04
C PRO A 52 13.00 5.80 12.95
N LYS A 53 13.24 6.48 11.82
CA LYS A 53 12.77 7.85 11.57
C LYS A 53 11.35 7.90 11.00
N LEU A 54 10.78 6.74 10.63
CA LEU A 54 9.42 6.63 10.10
C LEU A 54 8.56 5.91 11.13
N GLY A 55 7.39 6.47 11.42
CA GLY A 55 6.44 5.91 12.38
C GLY A 55 5.04 5.86 11.81
N ARG A 56 4.12 5.30 12.60
CA ARG A 56 2.68 5.44 12.37
C ARG A 56 2.29 6.84 12.87
N GLY A 57 2.26 7.83 11.96
CA GLY A 57 1.77 9.17 12.30
C GLY A 57 0.25 9.18 12.55
N GLU A 58 -0.29 10.31 12.99
CA GLU A 58 -1.75 10.51 13.23
C GLU A 58 -2.52 10.91 11.95
N GLY A 59 -2.08 10.41 10.79
CA GLY A 59 -2.74 10.68 9.51
C GLY A 59 -4.11 10.01 9.40
N ALA A 60 -4.84 10.28 8.31
CA ALA A 60 -6.21 9.79 8.12
C ALA A 60 -6.38 8.26 8.29
N GLY A 61 -5.35 7.46 8.02
CA GLY A 61 -5.36 6.00 8.22
C GLY A 61 -4.97 5.53 9.62
N TYR A 62 -4.68 6.42 10.57
CA TYR A 62 -4.33 6.04 11.95
C TYR A 62 -5.50 5.36 12.66
N GLN A 63 -6.73 5.86 12.46
CA GLN A 63 -7.94 5.34 13.08
C GLN A 63 -8.19 3.87 12.70
N ASP A 64 -7.88 3.48 11.46
CA ASP A 64 -8.02 2.11 10.97
C ASP A 64 -7.11 1.12 11.73
N THR A 65 -5.99 1.60 12.30
CA THR A 65 -5.09 0.77 13.10
C THR A 65 -5.60 0.49 14.51
N LEU A 66 -6.64 1.21 14.95
CA LEU A 66 -7.31 1.02 16.24
C LEU A 66 -8.49 0.04 16.15
N ILE A 67 -8.85 -0.40 14.94
CA ILE A 67 -9.91 -1.39 14.73
C ILE A 67 -9.43 -2.73 15.30
N PRO A 68 -10.13 -3.32 16.28
CA PRO A 68 -9.77 -4.62 16.83
C PRO A 68 -9.76 -5.68 15.73
N THR A 69 -8.69 -6.47 15.66
CA THR A 69 -8.67 -7.63 14.78
C THR A 69 -9.62 -8.69 15.36
N PRO A 70 -10.57 -9.23 14.59
CA PRO A 70 -11.40 -10.33 15.07
C PRO A 70 -10.54 -11.52 15.50
N GLU A 71 -10.97 -12.22 16.55
CA GLU A 71 -10.34 -13.46 17.03
C GLU A 71 -10.38 -14.59 16.00
#